data_AF-A0A1I3MQ03-F1
#
_entry.id   AF-A0A1I3MQ03-F1
#
_cell.length_a   1.000
_cell.length_b   1.000
_cell.length_c   1.000
_cell.angle_alpha   90.00
_cell.angle_beta   90.00
_cell.angle_gamma   90.00
#
_symmetry.space_group_name_H-M   'P 1'
#
loop_
_entity.id
_entity.type
_entity.pdbx_description
1 polymer ?
#
loop_
_entity_poly.entity_id
_entity_poly.type
_entity_poly.pdbx_seq_one_letter_code
_entity_poly.pdbx_strand_id
1 'polypeptide(L)'
;MRQYADTQSCRRQFLLGYFGETLDEPCGNCDTCEAGTAAEQAQFTDAEYPPDAKVRHREWGAGRVVHREADRMTVLFDEGGYRTLSLAAVEEGDLLTEDG
;
A
#
# COMPACT_ATOMS: atom_id res chain seq x y z
N MET A 1 -0.14 -14.82 2.55
CA MET A 1 -1.61 -14.69 2.81
C MET A 1 -1.98 -13.52 3.73
N ARG A 2 -1.18 -13.13 4.73
CA ARG A 2 -1.49 -11.96 5.58
C ARG A 2 -1.71 -10.66 4.78
N GLN A 3 -0.88 -10.42 3.77
CA GLN A 3 -0.99 -9.25 2.89
C GLN A 3 -2.34 -9.15 2.19
N TYR A 4 -2.84 -10.28 1.70
CA TYR A 4 -4.18 -10.37 1.11
C TYR A 4 -5.25 -9.99 2.12
N ALA A 5 -5.14 -10.42 3.38
CA ALA A 5 -6.13 -10.13 4.42
C ALA A 5 -6.15 -8.65 4.81
N ASP A 6 -4.97 -8.04 4.93
CA ASP A 6 -4.77 -6.66 5.41
C ASP A 6 -4.88 -5.59 4.30
N THR A 7 -4.99 -5.97 3.02
CA THR A 7 -5.06 -4.99 1.93
C THR A 7 -6.35 -4.17 1.97
N GLN A 8 -6.23 -2.88 1.69
CA GLN A 8 -7.34 -1.98 1.45
C GLN A 8 -7.56 -1.72 -0.05
N SER A 9 -6.69 -2.25 -0.90
CA SER A 9 -6.85 -2.28 -2.36
C SER A 9 -7.92 -3.29 -2.76
N CYS A 10 -8.32 -3.31 -4.04
CA CYS A 10 -9.23 -4.34 -4.54
C CYS A 10 -8.62 -5.74 -4.35
N ARG A 11 -9.31 -6.61 -3.60
CA ARG A 11 -8.82 -7.98 -3.37
C ARG A 11 -8.65 -8.79 -4.65
N ARG A 12 -9.45 -8.52 -5.68
CA ARG A 12 -9.33 -9.20 -6.98
C ARG A 12 -8.07 -8.76 -7.73
N GLN A 13 -7.77 -7.46 -7.75
CA GLN A 13 -6.52 -6.95 -8.33
C GLN A 13 -5.31 -7.56 -7.61
N PHE A 14 -5.34 -7.65 -6.27
CA PHE A 14 -4.28 -8.32 -5.49
C PHE A 14 -4.08 -9.78 -5.92
N LEU A 15 -5.16 -10.56 -6.01
CA LEU A 15 -5.08 -11.98 -6.39
C LEU A 15 -4.60 -12.17 -7.83
N LEU A 16 -5.10 -11.36 -8.77
CA LEU A 16 -4.66 -11.41 -10.16
C LEU A 16 -3.17 -11.05 -10.29
N GLY A 17 -2.74 -9.99 -9.61
CA GLY A 17 -1.33 -9.57 -9.60
C GLY A 17 -0.40 -10.64 -9.06
N TYR A 18 -0.83 -11.39 -8.02
CA TYR A 18 -0.09 -12.54 -7.51
C TYR A 18 0.13 -13.65 -8.56
N PHE A 19 -0.80 -13.79 -9.52
CA PHE A 19 -0.71 -14.73 -10.64
C PHE A 19 -0.16 -14.10 -11.94
N GLY A 20 0.31 -12.84 -11.89
CA GLY A 20 0.85 -12.14 -13.05
C GLY A 20 -0.22 -11.60 -14.02
N GLU A 21 -1.47 -11.53 -13.58
CA GLU A 21 -2.57 -10.91 -14.32
C GLU A 21 -2.82 -9.49 -13.81
N THR A 22 -3.26 -8.60 -14.69
CA THR A 22 -3.63 -7.22 -14.35
C THR A 22 -5.13 -7.02 -14.52
N LEU A 23 -5.68 -6.14 -13.69
CA LEU A 23 -7.03 -5.63 -13.84
C LEU A 23 -6.96 -4.13 -13.58
N ASP A 24 -7.32 -3.34 -14.58
CA ASP A 24 -7.07 -1.89 -14.58
C ASP A 24 -7.90 -1.17 -13.50
N GLU A 25 -9.14 -1.60 -13.29
CA GLU A 25 -10.06 -0.96 -12.35
C GLU A 25 -10.43 -1.88 -11.17
N PRO A 26 -10.75 -1.32 -9.99
CA PRO A 26 -11.31 -2.10 -8.89
C PRO A 26 -12.52 -2.93 -9.33
N CYS A 27 -12.59 -4.19 -8.92
CA CYS A 27 -13.55 -5.15 -9.48
C CYS A 27 -15.03 -4.91 -9.14
N GLY A 28 -15.33 -4.00 -8.21
CA GLY A 28 -16.70 -3.69 -7.77
C GLY A 28 -17.44 -4.82 -7.04
N ASN A 29 -16.77 -5.95 -6.72
CA ASN A 29 -17.43 -7.16 -6.18
C ASN A 29 -16.61 -7.87 -5.09
N CYS A 30 -15.80 -7.11 -4.34
CA CYS A 30 -15.15 -7.58 -3.11
C CYS A 30 -15.46 -6.61 -1.98
N ASP A 31 -15.21 -7.03 -0.74
CA ASP A 31 -15.49 -6.27 0.47
C ASP A 31 -14.77 -4.92 0.52
N THR A 32 -13.54 -4.82 0.01
CA THR A 32 -12.83 -3.52 -0.04
C THR A 32 -13.39 -2.58 -1.12
N CYS A 33 -13.96 -3.13 -2.21
CA CYS A 33 -14.72 -2.33 -3.17
C CYS A 33 -16.05 -1.87 -2.58
N GLU A 34 -16.76 -2.74 -1.85
CA GLU A 34 -18.02 -2.41 -1.19
C GLU A 34 -17.83 -1.33 -0.10
N ALA A 35 -16.73 -1.41 0.65
CA ALA A 35 -16.36 -0.42 1.66
C ALA A 35 -15.87 0.92 1.08
N GLY A 36 -15.62 1.01 -0.23
CA GLY A 36 -15.08 2.20 -0.90
C GLY A 36 -13.57 2.39 -0.78
N THR A 37 -12.90 1.66 0.12
CA THR A 37 -11.45 1.78 0.34
C THR A 37 -10.64 1.42 -0.90
N ALA A 38 -11.09 0.46 -1.72
CA ALA A 38 -10.42 0.13 -2.97
C ALA A 38 -10.45 1.29 -3.98
N ALA A 39 -11.53 2.07 -4.00
CA ALA A 39 -11.65 3.23 -4.89
C ALA A 39 -10.76 4.39 -4.41
N GLU A 40 -10.63 4.58 -3.09
CA GLU A 40 -9.70 5.54 -2.50
C GLU A 40 -8.25 5.17 -2.82
N GLN A 41 -7.86 3.91 -2.61
CA GLN A 41 -6.50 3.44 -2.89
C GLN A 41 -6.14 3.52 -4.38
N ALA A 42 -7.07 3.26 -5.29
CA ALA A 42 -6.85 3.32 -6.73
C ALA A 42 -6.43 4.73 -7.22
N GLN A 43 -6.73 5.79 -6.47
CA GLN A 43 -6.29 7.15 -6.79
C GLN A 43 -4.77 7.33 -6.68
N PHE A 44 -4.09 6.40 -6.01
CA PHE A 44 -2.66 6.49 -5.70
C PHE A 44 -1.84 5.39 -6.37
N THR A 45 -2.39 4.68 -7.36
CA THR A 45 -1.67 3.62 -8.09
C THR A 45 -0.39 4.13 -8.77
N ASP A 46 -0.39 5.39 -9.22
CA ASP A 46 0.77 6.03 -9.86
C ASP A 46 1.55 6.97 -8.91
N ALA A 47 1.27 6.92 -7.60
CA ALA A 47 2.02 7.71 -6.62
C ALA A 47 3.45 7.16 -6.44
N GLU A 48 4.37 7.98 -5.92
CA GLU A 48 5.76 7.57 -5.63
C GLU A 48 5.84 6.35 -4.69
N TYR A 49 4.91 6.28 -3.74
CA TYR A 49 4.72 5.12 -2.88
C TYR A 49 3.27 4.64 -3.03
N PRO A 50 3.00 3.76 -4.01
CA PRO A 50 1.65 3.30 -4.25
C PRO A 50 1.21 2.30 -3.18
N PRO A 51 -0.11 2.03 -3.07
CA PRO A 51 -0.62 0.94 -2.23
C PRO A 51 0.08 -0.39 -2.56
N ASP A 52 0.34 -1.19 -1.52
CA ASP A 52 1.06 -2.45 -1.59
C ASP A 52 2.56 -2.37 -2.00
N ALA A 53 3.12 -1.16 -2.20
CA ALA A 53 4.56 -0.98 -2.44
C ALA A 53 5.41 -1.46 -1.27
N LYS A 54 6.54 -2.10 -1.59
CA LYS A 54 7.56 -2.49 -0.61
C LYS A 54 8.49 -1.32 -0.35
N VAL A 55 8.71 -1.03 0.92
CA VAL A 55 9.56 0.07 1.36
C VAL A 55 10.49 -0.41 2.46
N ARG A 56 11.61 0.30 2.63
CA ARG A 56 12.56 0.06 3.72
C ARG A 56 12.79 1.36 4.47
N HIS A 57 12.49 1.34 5.77
CA HIS A 57 12.77 2.45 6.67
C HIS A 57 14.10 2.23 7.38
N ARG A 58 14.85 3.32 7.60
CA ARG A 58 16.16 3.28 8.25
C ARG A 58 16.12 2.70 9.66
N GLU A 59 15.07 2.97 10.42
CA GLU A 59 14.92 2.52 11.81
C GLU A 59 14.12 1.22 11.95
N TRP A 60 13.15 0.98 11.06
CA TRP A 60 12.15 -0.09 11.24
C TRP A 60 12.26 -1.20 10.20
N GLY A 61 13.26 -1.13 9.33
CA GLY A 61 13.54 -2.15 8.34
C GLY A 61 12.50 -2.22 7.23
N ALA A 62 12.27 -3.43 6.72
CA ALA A 62 11.36 -3.67 5.61
C ALA A 62 9.89 -3.54 6.03
N GLY A 63 9.08 -3.00 5.13
CA GLY A 63 7.65 -2.87 5.30
C GLY A 63 6.91 -2.75 3.97
N ARG A 64 5.58 -2.65 4.06
CA ARG A 64 4.70 -2.47 2.90
C ARG A 64 3.69 -1.37 3.17
N VAL A 65 3.44 -0.52 2.18
CA VAL A 65 2.36 0.47 2.21
C VAL A 65 1.01 -0.27 2.22
N VAL A 66 0.24 -0.13 3.28
CA VAL A 66 -1.10 -0.75 3.41
C VAL A 66 -2.24 0.25 3.21
N HIS A 67 -1.94 1.54 3.33
CA HIS A 67 -2.89 2.61 3.11
C HIS A 67 -2.17 3.87 2.64
N ARG A 68 -2.74 4.50 1.61
CA ARG A 68 -2.26 5.75 1.04
C ARG A 68 -3.33 6.82 1.10
N GLU A 69 -2.94 8.00 1.57
CA GLU A 69 -3.72 9.25 1.57
C GLU A 69 -2.93 10.35 0.83
N ALA A 70 -3.42 11.59 0.77
CA ALA A 70 -2.71 12.66 0.04
C ALA A 70 -1.39 13.10 0.70
N ASP A 71 -1.32 13.18 2.03
CA ASP A 71 -0.21 13.77 2.79
C ASP A 71 0.50 12.77 3.73
N ARG A 72 -0.01 11.54 3.80
CA ARG A 72 0.53 10.46 4.63
C ARG A 72 0.31 9.10 4.02
N MET A 73 1.01 8.13 4.58
CA MET A 73 0.80 6.71 4.31
C MET A 73 0.88 5.91 5.60
N THR A 74 0.24 4.75 5.62
CA THR A 74 0.46 3.75 6.67
C THR A 74 1.25 2.59 6.10
N VAL A 75 2.36 2.27 6.74
CA VAL A 75 3.26 1.16 6.40
C VAL A 75 3.15 0.10 7.48
N LEU A 76 3.01 -1.16 7.09
CA LEU A 76 3.19 -2.30 7.97
C LEU A 76 4.65 -2.77 7.86
N PHE A 77 5.43 -2.55 8.91
CA PHE A 77 6.81 -3.04 9.04
C PHE A 77 6.84 -4.43 9.66
N ASP A 78 7.80 -5.26 9.22
CA ASP A 78 7.94 -6.65 9.67
C ASP A 78 8.19 -6.75 11.18
N GLU A 79 9.06 -5.90 11.71
CA GLU A 79 9.40 -5.85 13.14
C GLU A 79 8.70 -4.70 13.88
N GLY A 80 8.33 -3.63 13.15
CA GLY A 80 7.80 -2.39 13.72
C GLY A 80 6.28 -2.27 13.77
N GLY A 81 5.55 -3.21 13.15
CA GLY A 81 4.08 -3.17 13.04
C GLY A 81 3.58 -2.00 12.18
N TYR A 82 2.34 -1.56 12.41
CA TYR A 82 1.74 -0.45 11.68
C TYR A 82 2.34 0.90 12.13
N ARG A 83 2.77 1.71 11.16
CA ARG A 83 3.25 3.07 11.37
C ARG A 83 2.66 4.00 10.32
N THR A 84 2.15 5.14 10.76
CA THR A 84 1.70 6.21 9.87
C THR A 84 2.82 7.22 9.71
N LEU A 85 3.19 7.49 8.47
CA LEU A 85 4.29 8.37 8.08
C LEU A 85 3.74 9.54 7.27
N SER A 86 4.16 10.75 7.61
CA SER A 86 3.92 11.93 6.78
C SER A 86 4.84 11.89 5.56
N LEU A 87 4.31 12.18 4.37
CA LEU A 87 5.11 12.24 3.15
C LEU A 87 6.19 13.31 3.22
N ALA A 88 5.83 14.50 3.72
CA ALA A 88 6.78 15.59 3.87
C ALA A 88 7.98 15.19 4.73
N ALA A 89 7.75 14.41 5.79
CA ALA A 89 8.83 13.89 6.63
C ALA A 89 9.66 12.80 5.93
N VAL A 90 9.04 11.97 5.10
CA VAL A 90 9.74 10.96 4.29
C VAL A 90 10.66 11.63 3.28
N GLU A 91 10.18 12.66 2.58
CA GLU A 91 10.92 13.44 1.59
C GLU A 91 12.06 14.27 2.23
N GLU A 92 11.77 14.98 3.32
CA GLU A 92 12.75 15.84 4.00
C GLU A 92 13.86 15.03 4.68
N GLY A 93 13.51 13.89 5.27
CA GLY A 93 14.42 13.04 6.04
C GLY A 93 15.09 11.92 5.24
N ASP A 94 14.68 11.69 3.99
CA ASP A 94 15.04 10.51 3.17
C ASP A 94 14.81 9.20 3.96
N LEU A 95 13.61 9.08 4.54
CA LEU A 95 13.32 8.04 5.55
C LEU A 95 13.00 6.68 4.94
N LEU A 96 12.56 6.63 3.69
CA LEU A 96 12.16 5.42 2.97
C LEU A 96 12.91 5.27 1.66
N THR A 97 13.38 4.06 1.39
CA THR A 97 13.81 3.65 0.04
C THR A 97 12.86 2.57 -0.49
N GLU A 98 12.55 2.59 -1.78
CA GLU A 98 11.86 1.48 -2.43
C GLU A 98 12.71 0.21 -2.37
N ASP A 99 12.11 -0.91 -1.96
CA ASP A 99 12.77 -2.23 -1.93
C ASP A 99 12.29 -3.01 -3.15
N GLY A 100 13.11 -2.97 -4.22
CA GLY A 100 12.82 -3.53 -5.55
C GLY A 100 12.47 -5.02 -5.58
#